data_AF-A0A5E4K3P7-F1
#
_entry.id   AF-A0A5E4K3P7-F1
#
_cell.length_a   1.000
_cell.length_b   1.000
_cell.length_c   1.000
_cell.angle_alpha   90.00
_cell.angle_beta   90.00
_cell.angle_gamma   90.00
#
_symmetry.space_group_name_H-M   'P 1'
#
loop_
_entity.id
_entity.type
_entity.pdbx_description
1 polymer ?
#
loop_
_entity_poly.entity_id
_entity_poly.type
_entity_poly.pdbx_seq_one_letter_code
_entity_poly.pdbx_strand_id
1 'polypeptide(L)'
;MALFINNEPLRSWSSAGLPKNAIGGYVFIDKNLLSVPYDIHKEVEVEGIIIESTNRNGEVFKELNKTKITFIFIEGSSSRDFLFISKDNWPNIRDYGVILGDSFISIKIEKIKVDGKEILIYPKRDVCE
;
A
#
# COMPACT_ATOMS: atom_id res chain seq x y z
N MET A 1 -18.01 0.71 0.89
CA MET A 1 -17.23 -0.16 -0.01
C MET A 1 -15.77 0.25 0.13
N ALA A 2 -14.94 -0.39 0.96
CA ALA A 2 -13.60 0.17 1.23
C ALA A 2 -12.72 0.27 -0.04
N LEU A 3 -11.65 1.07 -0.02
CA LEU A 3 -10.68 1.10 -1.12
C LEU A 3 -9.82 -0.16 -1.02
N PHE A 4 -9.83 -0.98 -2.07
CA PHE A 4 -9.08 -2.23 -2.15
C PHE A 4 -8.03 -2.17 -3.24
N ILE A 5 -6.81 -2.51 -2.87
CA ILE A 5 -5.72 -2.85 -3.78
C ILE A 5 -5.74 -4.38 -3.85
N ASN A 6 -5.95 -4.95 -5.03
CA ASN A 6 -6.18 -6.39 -5.18
C ASN A 6 -5.00 -7.04 -5.89
N ASN A 7 -4.41 -8.06 -5.24
CA ASN A 7 -3.40 -8.94 -5.81
C ASN A 7 -2.24 -8.18 -6.50
N GLU A 8 -1.77 -7.10 -5.89
CA GLU A 8 -0.66 -6.33 -6.43
C GLU A 8 0.67 -6.99 -6.08
N PRO A 9 1.61 -7.14 -7.04
CA PRO A 9 2.93 -7.65 -6.74
C PRO A 9 3.69 -6.67 -5.83
N LEU A 10 4.27 -7.20 -4.77
CA LEU A 10 5.25 -6.49 -3.95
C LEU A 10 6.54 -6.34 -4.75
N ARG A 11 6.85 -5.12 -5.15
CA ARG A 11 8.03 -4.80 -5.96
C ARG A 11 9.18 -4.37 -5.08
N SER A 12 10.40 -4.48 -5.61
CA SER A 12 11.60 -3.94 -4.99
C SER A 12 12.07 -2.69 -5.73
N TRP A 13 12.48 -1.69 -4.96
CA TRP A 13 13.09 -0.46 -5.42
C TRP A 13 14.55 -0.44 -4.97
N SER A 14 15.47 -0.47 -5.91
CA SER A 14 16.92 -0.55 -5.66
C SER A 14 17.66 0.78 -5.87
N SER A 15 16.97 1.83 -6.34
CA SER A 15 17.57 3.13 -6.64
C SER A 15 17.65 4.03 -5.40
N ALA A 16 18.58 5.00 -5.41
CA ALA A 16 18.65 6.06 -4.41
C ALA A 16 17.36 6.89 -4.39
N GLY A 17 16.95 7.37 -3.21
CA GLY A 17 15.77 8.25 -3.03
C GLY A 17 14.54 7.60 -2.41
N LEU A 18 14.70 6.63 -1.50
CA LEU A 18 13.57 6.09 -0.74
C LEU A 18 12.95 7.14 0.20
N PRO A 19 11.61 7.13 0.38
CA PRO A 19 10.94 7.94 1.38
C PRO A 19 11.54 7.73 2.77
N LYS A 20 11.44 8.74 3.63
CA LYS A 20 11.86 8.59 5.02
C LYS A 20 10.99 7.51 5.68
N ASN A 21 11.60 6.68 6.53
CA ASN A 21 10.90 5.57 7.21
C ASN A 21 10.26 4.50 6.31
N ALA A 22 10.65 4.42 5.03
CA ALA A 22 10.23 3.34 4.14
C ALA A 22 11.36 2.34 3.86
N ILE A 23 10.99 1.10 3.54
CA ILE A 23 11.88 0.14 2.86
C ILE A 23 11.68 0.21 1.34
N GLY A 24 12.55 -0.45 0.58
CA GLY A 24 12.41 -0.54 -0.88
C GLY A 24 11.26 -1.41 -1.37
N GLY A 25 10.43 -1.98 -0.49
CA GLY A 25 9.26 -2.76 -0.87
C GLY A 25 8.06 -1.86 -1.14
N TYR A 26 7.38 -2.00 -2.28
CA TYR A 26 6.23 -1.16 -2.62
C TYR A 26 5.18 -1.85 -3.47
N VAL A 27 3.97 -1.28 -3.50
CA VAL A 27 2.90 -1.60 -4.45
C VAL A 27 2.49 -0.34 -5.21
N PHE A 28 1.84 -0.54 -6.37
CA PHE A 28 1.20 0.55 -7.09
C PHE A 28 -0.25 0.73 -6.66
N ILE A 29 -0.75 1.96 -6.75
CA ILE A 29 -2.17 2.27 -6.70
C ILE A 29 -2.50 3.26 -7.81
N ASP A 30 -3.69 3.15 -8.42
CA ASP A 30 -4.15 4.13 -9.40
C ASP A 30 -4.38 5.49 -8.74
N LYS A 31 -3.86 6.56 -9.36
CA LYS A 31 -4.00 7.93 -8.86
C LYS A 31 -5.46 8.34 -8.62
N ASN A 32 -6.37 7.87 -9.46
CA ASN A 32 -7.80 8.17 -9.37
C ASN A 32 -8.48 7.54 -8.16
N LEU A 33 -7.81 6.61 -7.47
CA LEU A 33 -8.31 5.98 -6.26
C LEU A 33 -7.81 6.69 -4.99
N LEU A 34 -6.65 7.34 -5.03
CA LEU A 34 -6.03 7.93 -3.83
C LEU A 34 -5.57 9.38 -4.00
N SER A 35 -4.53 9.67 -4.77
CA SER A 35 -3.98 11.04 -4.82
C SER A 35 -4.95 12.09 -5.37
N VAL A 36 -5.62 11.79 -6.48
CA VAL A 36 -6.56 12.71 -7.12
C VAL A 36 -7.80 13.00 -6.26
N PRO A 37 -8.55 11.99 -5.76
CA PRO A 37 -9.76 12.27 -4.98
C PRO A 37 -9.50 12.90 -3.61
N TYR A 38 -8.29 12.71 -3.04
CA TYR A 38 -7.93 13.24 -1.73
C TYR A 38 -6.90 14.38 -1.79
N ASP A 39 -6.61 14.90 -2.99
CA ASP A 39 -5.71 16.03 -3.25
C ASP A 39 -4.32 15.89 -2.58
N ILE A 40 -3.72 14.70 -2.69
CA ILE A 40 -2.46 14.35 -2.03
C ILE A 40 -1.27 14.58 -2.97
N HIS A 41 -0.48 15.63 -2.70
CA HIS A 41 0.68 16.04 -3.50
C HIS A 41 2.02 15.95 -2.73
N LYS A 42 2.06 15.15 -1.66
CA LYS A 42 3.24 15.03 -0.78
C LYS A 42 3.34 13.66 -0.14
N GLU A 43 4.48 13.40 0.49
CA GLU A 43 4.70 12.19 1.30
C GLU A 43 3.72 12.16 2.50
N VAL A 44 2.93 11.09 2.60
CA VAL A 44 1.95 10.89 3.67
C VAL A 44 1.93 9.43 4.13
N GLU A 45 1.50 9.19 5.37
CA GLU A 45 1.26 7.82 5.85
C GLU A 45 -0.12 7.34 5.39
N VAL A 46 -0.16 6.09 4.93
CA VAL A 46 -1.39 5.40 4.54
C VAL A 46 -1.50 4.15 5.40
N GLU A 47 -2.61 4.02 6.13
CA GLU A 47 -2.88 2.83 6.94
C GLU A 47 -3.92 1.95 6.25
N GLY A 48 -3.63 0.65 6.26
CA GLY A 48 -4.51 -0.36 5.72
C GLY A 48 -4.43 -1.68 6.47
N ILE A 49 -5.19 -2.64 5.97
CA ILE A 49 -5.25 -4.01 6.47
C ILE A 49 -4.92 -4.95 5.31
N ILE A 50 -4.01 -5.88 5.54
CA ILE A 50 -3.74 -6.97 4.60
C ILE A 50 -4.96 -7.89 4.59
N ILE A 51 -5.61 -8.02 3.45
CA ILE A 51 -6.75 -8.92 3.27
C ILE A 51 -6.27 -10.30 2.88
N GLU A 52 -5.30 -10.35 1.98
CA GLU A 52 -4.72 -11.58 1.46
C GLU A 52 -3.27 -11.32 1.09
N SER A 53 -2.42 -12.32 1.25
CA SER A 53 -1.06 -12.28 0.73
C SER A 53 -0.65 -13.66 0.26
N THR A 54 0.01 -13.72 -0.89
CA THR A 54 0.41 -14.97 -1.54
C THR A 54 1.82 -14.88 -2.07
N ASN A 55 2.48 -16.01 -2.28
CA ASN A 55 3.69 -16.07 -3.09
C ASN A 55 3.36 -16.37 -4.56
N ARG A 56 4.39 -16.41 -5.41
CA ARG A 56 4.25 -16.71 -6.84
C ARG A 56 3.70 -18.10 -7.15
N ASN A 57 3.80 -19.04 -6.20
CA ASN A 57 3.22 -20.38 -6.31
C ASN A 57 1.74 -20.42 -5.87
N GLY A 58 1.18 -19.30 -5.41
CA GLY A 58 -0.19 -19.20 -4.89
C GLY A 58 -0.35 -19.66 -3.44
N GLU A 59 0.75 -19.90 -2.72
CA GLU A 59 0.69 -20.25 -1.30
C GLU A 59 0.30 -19.01 -0.49
N VAL A 60 -0.73 -19.15 0.35
CA VAL A 60 -1.33 -18.05 1.12
C VAL A 60 -0.63 -17.93 2.48
N PHE A 61 -0.13 -16.73 2.81
CA PHE A 61 0.40 -16.41 4.14
C PHE A 61 -0.75 -16.01 5.08
N LYS A 62 -1.40 -17.00 5.69
CA LYS A 62 -2.63 -16.78 6.48
C LYS A 62 -2.41 -15.90 7.71
N GLU A 63 -1.20 -15.93 8.27
CA GLU A 63 -0.77 -15.18 9.44
C GLU A 63 -0.77 -13.67 9.20
N LEU A 64 -0.57 -13.27 7.94
CA LEU A 64 -0.58 -11.86 7.54
C LEU A 64 -2.00 -11.33 7.33
N ASN A 65 -2.98 -12.21 7.12
CA ASN A 65 -4.36 -11.76 6.90
C ASN A 65 -4.90 -11.05 8.14
N LYS A 66 -5.57 -9.92 7.92
CA LYS A 66 -6.07 -8.98 8.94
C LYS A 66 -4.96 -8.23 9.71
N THR A 67 -3.71 -8.32 9.28
CA THR A 67 -2.62 -7.54 9.87
C THR A 67 -2.70 -6.10 9.40
N LYS A 68 -2.52 -5.17 10.34
CA LYS A 68 -2.40 -3.74 10.02
C LYS A 68 -1.05 -3.47 9.38
N ILE A 69 -1.06 -2.66 8.33
CA ILE A 69 0.13 -2.28 7.58
C ILE A 69 0.10 -0.79 7.31
N THR A 70 1.25 -0.15 7.48
CA THR A 70 1.45 1.26 7.16
C THR A 70 2.34 1.36 5.93
N PHE A 71 1.92 2.21 5.01
CA PHE A 71 2.67 2.58 3.83
C PHE A 71 3.05 4.05 3.89
N ILE A 72 4.17 4.38 3.24
CA ILE A 72 4.56 5.74 2.91
C ILE A 72 4.16 5.98 1.45
N PHE A 73 3.21 6.87 1.24
CA PHE A 73 2.75 7.28 -0.07
C PHE A 73 3.74 8.25 -0.71
N ILE A 74 4.03 8.03 -1.99
CA ILE A 74 4.69 9.00 -2.87
C ILE A 74 3.87 9.10 -4.15
N GLU A 75 3.60 10.34 -4.54
CA GLU A 75 2.94 10.62 -5.81
C GLU A 75 3.85 10.19 -6.98
N GLY A 76 3.32 9.40 -7.91
CA GLY A 76 4.06 9.02 -9.11
C GLY A 76 3.96 10.07 -10.22
N SER A 77 4.76 9.94 -11.28
CA SER A 77 4.72 10.87 -12.42
C SER A 77 3.69 10.52 -13.49
N SER A 78 3.02 9.36 -13.39
CA SER A 78 2.07 8.85 -14.38
C SER A 78 0.72 8.51 -13.72
N SER A 79 -0.05 7.56 -14.26
CA SER A 79 -1.36 7.13 -13.74
C SER A 79 -1.31 6.34 -12.43
N ARG A 80 -0.12 6.15 -11.86
CA ARG A 80 0.08 5.33 -10.65
C ARG A 80 0.88 6.08 -9.61
N ASP A 81 0.47 5.91 -8.37
CA ASP A 81 1.21 6.29 -7.17
C ASP A 81 1.92 5.09 -6.57
N PHE A 82 2.86 5.40 -5.68
CA PHE A 82 3.66 4.41 -4.97
C PHE A 82 3.24 4.34 -3.51
N LEU A 83 3.04 3.12 -3.01
CA LEU A 83 2.85 2.85 -1.59
C LEU A 83 4.01 1.98 -1.11
N PHE A 84 5.01 2.62 -0.49
CA PHE A 84 6.18 1.93 0.06
C PHE A 84 5.87 1.38 1.45
N ILE A 85 6.32 0.18 1.77
CA ILE A 85 6.13 -0.41 3.10
C ILE A 85 6.93 0.38 4.13
N SER A 86 6.30 0.73 5.25
CA SER A 86 6.99 1.33 6.39
C SER A 86 8.05 0.38 6.97
N LYS A 87 9.19 0.94 7.39
CA LYS A 87 10.24 0.20 8.11
C LYS A 87 9.72 -0.52 9.35
N ASP A 88 8.70 0.03 10.00
CA ASP A 88 8.16 -0.53 11.23
C ASP A 88 7.34 -1.81 10.98
N ASN A 89 6.71 -1.92 9.81
CA ASN A 89 5.94 -3.10 9.45
C ASN A 89 6.79 -4.20 8.80
N TRP A 90 7.92 -3.84 8.18
CA TRP A 90 8.69 -4.79 7.40
C TRP A 90 9.18 -6.02 8.17
N PRO A 91 9.75 -5.92 9.40
CA PRO A 91 10.18 -7.09 10.15
C PRO A 91 9.05 -8.10 10.35
N ASN A 92 7.87 -7.61 10.74
CA ASN A 92 6.70 -8.45 10.96
C ASN A 92 6.30 -9.18 9.68
N ILE A 93 6.30 -8.50 8.53
CA ILE A 93 5.85 -9.09 7.27
C ILE A 93 6.87 -10.09 6.71
N ARG A 94 8.16 -9.73 6.77
CA ARG A 94 9.27 -10.55 6.28
C ARG A 94 9.41 -11.86 7.04
N ASP A 95 9.20 -11.84 8.35
CA ASP A 95 9.37 -13.03 9.19
C ASP A 95 8.35 -14.14 8.87
N TYR A 96 7.24 -13.81 8.19
CA TYR A 96 6.28 -14.78 7.64
C TYR A 96 6.59 -15.23 6.21
N GLY A 97 7.79 -14.93 5.68
CA GLY A 97 8.26 -15.45 4.39
C GLY A 97 7.89 -14.60 3.18
N VAL A 98 7.44 -13.36 3.38
CA VAL A 98 7.21 -12.42 2.26
C VAL A 98 8.52 -11.99 1.64
N ILE A 99 8.61 -12.16 0.33
CA ILE A 99 9.79 -11.84 -0.48
C ILE A 99 9.41 -10.79 -1.52
N LEU A 100 10.12 -9.66 -1.52
CA LEU A 100 9.94 -8.63 -2.54
C LEU A 100 10.27 -9.19 -3.93
N GLY A 101 9.36 -8.98 -4.87
CA GLY A 101 9.44 -9.48 -6.24
C GLY A 101 8.81 -10.85 -6.46
N ASP A 102 8.48 -11.57 -5.38
CA ASP A 102 7.90 -12.93 -5.46
C ASP A 102 6.58 -13.07 -4.69
N SER A 103 6.17 -12.04 -3.95
CA SER A 103 4.92 -12.01 -3.19
C SER A 103 3.90 -11.03 -3.78
N PHE A 104 2.63 -11.33 -3.59
CA PHE A 104 1.49 -10.51 -3.95
C PHE A 104 0.70 -10.18 -2.68
N ILE A 105 0.07 -9.00 -2.68
CA ILE A 105 -0.68 -8.53 -1.53
C ILE A 105 -1.98 -7.86 -1.96
N SER A 106 -3.04 -8.17 -1.25
CA SER A 106 -4.32 -7.49 -1.32
C SER A 106 -4.51 -6.69 -0.04
N ILE A 107 -4.80 -5.39 -0.17
CA ILE A 107 -4.84 -4.45 0.94
C ILE A 107 -6.16 -3.69 0.90
N LYS A 108 -6.79 -3.56 2.06
CA LYS A 108 -7.87 -2.61 2.29
C LYS A 108 -7.29 -1.35 2.90
N ILE A 109 -7.34 -0.23 2.20
CA ILE A 109 -6.89 1.07 2.71
C ILE A 109 -8.00 1.66 3.58
N GLU A 110 -7.65 2.12 4.78
CA GLU A 110 -8.62 2.61 5.78
C GLU A 110 -8.53 4.11 5.98
N LYS A 111 -7.30 4.66 6.06
CA LYS A 111 -7.08 6.09 6.30
C LYS A 111 -5.74 6.56 5.78
N ILE A 112 -5.64 7.86 5.57
CA ILE A 112 -4.40 8.59 5.30
C ILE A 112 -4.15 9.61 6.40
N LYS A 113 -2.88 9.87 6.73
CA LYS A 113 -2.50 10.94 7.65
C LYS A 113 -1.81 12.06 6.90
N VAL A 114 -2.46 13.21 6.85
CA VAL A 114 -1.95 14.42 6.20
C VAL A 114 -1.77 15.50 7.27
N ASP A 115 -0.53 15.96 7.49
CA ASP A 115 -0.19 16.98 8.51
C ASP A 115 -0.72 16.65 9.92
N GLY A 116 -0.64 15.37 10.31
CA GLY A 116 -1.14 14.91 11.60
C GLY A 116 -2.66 14.80 11.70
N LYS A 117 -3.41 15.11 10.64
CA LYS A 117 -4.85 14.88 10.55
C LYS A 117 -5.14 13.55 9.88
N GLU A 118 -6.03 12.77 10.47
CA GLU A 118 -6.50 11.51 9.90
C GLU A 118 -7.68 11.77 8.97
N ILE A 119 -7.56 11.33 7.72
CA ILE A 119 -8.64 11.37 6.73
C ILE A 119 -9.04 9.93 6.44
N LEU A 120 -10.30 9.61 6.68
CA LEU A 120 -10.85 8.28 6.40
C LEU A 120 -11.05 8.11 4.89
N ILE A 121 -10.60 6.98 4.36
CA ILE A 121 -10.74 6.66 2.95
C ILE A 121 -12.05 5.91 2.74
N TYR A 122 -12.92 6.53 1.95
CA TYR A 122 -14.19 5.98 1.51
C TYR A 122 -14.10 5.63 0.03
N PRO A 123 -14.89 4.67 -0.47
CA PRO A 123 -15.01 4.48 -1.91
C PRO A 123 -15.56 5.75 -2.52
N LYS A 124 -15.06 6.08 -3.71
CA LYS A 124 -15.91 6.77 -4.66
C LYS A 124 -17.08 5.82 -4.97
N ARG A 125 -18.32 6.21 -4.67
CA ARG A 125 -19.46 5.56 -5.35
C ARG A 125 -19.16 5.75 -6.83
N ASP A 126 -19.11 4.67 -7.61
CA ASP A 126 -19.31 4.78 -9.05
C ASP A 126 -20.59 5.59 -9.22
N VAL A 127 -20.43 6.85 -9.61
CA VAL A 127 -21.53 7.62 -10.16
C VAL A 127 -21.65 7.03 -11.55
N CYS A 128 -22.46 5.98 -11.68
CA CYS A 128 -22.99 5.60 -12.98
C CYS A 128 -23.76 6.83 -13.48
N GLU A 129 -23.20 7.55 -14.45
CA GLU A 129 -24.01 8.31 -15.41
C GLU A 129 -24.77 7.34 -16.33
#